data_AF-A0A0L8BV25-F1
#
_entry.id   AF-A0A0L8BV25-F1
#
_cell.length_a   1.000
_cell.length_b   1.000
_cell.length_c   1.000
_cell.angle_alpha   90.00
_cell.angle_beta   90.00
_cell.angle_gamma   90.00
#
_symmetry.space_group_name_H-M   'P 1'
#
loop_
_entity.id
_entity.type
_entity.pdbx_description
1 polymer ?
#
loop_
_entity_poly.entity_id
_entity_poly.type
_entity_poly.pdbx_seq_one_letter_code
_entity_poly.pdbx_strand_id
1 'polypeptide(L)' 'MPTLVRFVILNIGMGFLLGMATVGVIVIIAPASLGHGEVFVPLAFGLQAYAFGASFGLGALATALISGAEN' A
#
# COMPACT_ATOMS: atom_id res chain seq x y z
N MET A 1 -21.07 -13.18 9.18
CA MET A 1 -20.55 -11.79 9.07
C MET A 1 -19.11 -11.58 9.61
N PRO A 2 -18.57 -12.31 10.60
CA PRO A 2 -17.18 -12.11 11.06
C PRO A 2 -16.12 -12.43 9.98
N THR A 3 -16.41 -13.41 9.13
CA THR A 3 -15.46 -13.92 8.13
C THR A 3 -15.15 -12.90 7.03
N LEU A 4 -16.14 -12.11 6.62
CA LEU A 4 -16.01 -11.15 5.53
C LEU A 4 -15.18 -9.93 5.96
N VAL A 5 -15.41 -9.43 7.17
CA VAL A 5 -14.59 -8.37 7.77
C VAL A 5 -13.13 -8.82 7.92
N ARG A 6 -12.91 -10.06 8.40
CA ARG A 6 -11.57 -10.65 8.50
C ARG A 6 -10.89 -10.74 7.13
N PHE A 7 -11.61 -11.17 6.09
CA PHE A 7 -11.09 -11.25 4.72
C PHE A 7 -10.67 -9.87 4.20
N VAL A 8 -11.52 -8.86 4.37
CA VAL A 8 -11.22 -7.49 3.93
C VAL A 8 -9.98 -6.95 4.63
N ILE A 9 -9.91 -7.08 5.96
CA ILE A 9 -8.77 -6.60 6.74
C ILE A 9 -7.46 -7.28 6.33
N LEU A 10 -7.47 -8.60 6.12
CA LEU A 10 -6.27 -9.33 5.74
C LEU A 10 -5.78 -8.94 4.36
N ASN A 11 -6.65 -8.85 3.36
CA ASN A 11 -6.24 -8.53 2.00
C ASN A 11 -5.81 -7.07 1.85
N ILE A 12 -6.57 -6.13 2.43
CA ILE A 12 -6.17 -4.72 2.49
C ILE A 12 -4.85 -4.59 3.25
N GLY A 13 -4.71 -5.25 4.40
CA GLY A 13 -3.50 -5.17 5.22
C GLY A 13 -2.27 -5.69 4.49
N MET A 14 -2.37 -6.82 3.80
CA MET A 14 -1.26 -7.38 3.02
C MET A 14 -0.88 -6.48 1.85
N GLY A 15 -1.86 -5.96 1.10
CA GLY A 15 -1.58 -4.99 0.04
C GLY A 15 -0.98 -3.70 0.58
N PHE A 16 -1.44 -3.21 1.73
CA PHE A 16 -0.91 -2.02 2.36
C PHE A 16 0.56 -2.17 2.77
N LEU A 17 0.91 -3.31 3.39
CA LEU A 17 2.30 -3.63 3.72
C LEU A 17 3.20 -3.70 2.49
N LEU A 18 2.69 -4.26 1.38
CA LEU A 18 3.36 -4.26 0.09
C LEU A 18 3.63 -2.84 -0.43
N GLY A 19 2.61 -1.97 -0.41
CA GLY A 19 2.78 -0.57 -0.82
C GLY A 19 3.79 0.19 0.04
N MET A 20 3.79 -0.03 1.36
CA MET A 20 4.79 0.53 2.27
C MET A 20 6.21 0.03 1.94
N ALA A 21 6.37 -1.26 1.66
CA ALA A 21 7.65 -1.83 1.25
C ALA A 21 8.15 -1.23 -0.08
N THR A 22 7.25 -1.01 -1.05
CA THR A 22 7.57 -0.34 -2.31
C THR A 22 8.12 1.07 -2.07
N VAL A 23 7.50 1.86 -1.20
CA VAL A 23 8.03 3.19 -0.86
C VAL A 23 9.40 3.10 -0.20
N GLY A 24 9.61 2.15 0.71
CA GLY A 24 10.93 1.89 1.30
C GLY A 24 12.02 1.59 0.25
N VAL A 25 11.67 0.80 -0.77
CA VAL A 25 12.58 0.51 -1.89
C VAL A 25 12.85 1.77 -2.73
N ILE A 26 11.83 2.57 -3.01
CA ILE A 26 11.96 3.82 -3.80
C ILE A 26 12.90 4.81 -3.08
N VAL A 27 12.80 4.94 -1.76
CA VAL A 27 13.70 5.80 -0.96
C VAL A 27 15.17 5.41 -1.15
N ILE A 28 15.46 4.11 -1.22
CA ILE A 28 16.83 3.60 -1.32
C ILE A 28 17.36 3.74 -2.76
N ILE A 29 16.55 3.39 -3.76
CA ILE A 29 17.01 3.28 -5.15
C ILE A 29 16.94 4.60 -5.90
N ALA A 30 15.88 5.39 -5.67
CA ALA A 30 15.60 6.60 -6.43
C ALA A 30 14.95 7.68 -5.55
N PRO A 31 15.66 8.21 -4.54
CA PRO A 31 15.11 9.19 -3.60
C PRO A 31 14.58 10.46 -4.30
N ALA A 32 15.18 10.86 -5.42
CA ALA A 32 14.72 12.00 -6.22
C ALA A 32 13.30 11.82 -6.80
N SER A 33 12.85 10.57 -6.99
CA SER A 33 11.50 10.28 -7.51
C SER A 33 10.38 10.53 -6.50
N LEU A 34 10.71 10.66 -5.20
CA LEU A 34 9.74 10.98 -4.15
C LEU A 34 9.33 12.46 -4.18
N GLY A 35 9.98 13.29 -4.99
CA GLY A 35 9.63 14.71 -5.15
C GLY A 35 9.90 15.56 -3.91
N HIS A 36 10.54 14.99 -2.88
CA HIS A 36 11.02 15.73 -1.70
C HIS A 36 12.32 16.44 -2.09
N GLY A 37 12.22 17.69 -2.56
CA GLY A 37 13.39 18.49 -2.92
C GLY A 37 14.23 18.82 -1.69
N GLU A 38 15.48 18.35 -1.66
CA GLU A 38 16.60 18.53 -0.70
C GLU A 38 16.33 18.39 0.82
N VAL A 39 15.10 18.62 1.28
CA VAL A 39 14.67 18.57 2.67
C VAL A 39 13.66 17.44 2.80
N PHE A 40 14.02 16.43 3.59
CA PHE A 40 13.12 15.38 3.97
C PHE A 40 12.00 15.95 4.85
N VAL A 41 10.77 15.93 4.35
CA VAL A 41 9.58 16.37 5.11
C VAL A 41 8.84 15.12 5.61
N PRO A 42 8.89 14.80 6.92
CA PRO A 42 8.32 13.55 7.45
C PRO A 42 6.83 13.38 7.17
N LEU A 43 6.07 14.49 7.15
CA LEU A 43 4.64 14.47 6.85
C LEU A 43 4.37 14.11 5.38
N ALA A 44 5.15 14.68 4.44
CA ALA A 44 5.00 14.38 3.02
C ALA A 44 5.37 12.91 2.75
N PHE A 45 6.43 12.43 3.39
CA PHE A 45 6.83 11.03 3.31
C PHE A 45 5.74 10.10 3.87
N GLY A 46 5.17 10.41 5.03
CA GLY A 46 4.08 9.64 5.63
C GLY A 46 2.84 9.60 4.74
N LEU A 47 2.47 10.71 4.12
CA LEU A 47 1.35 10.79 3.17
C LEU A 47 1.61 9.97 1.90
N GLN A 48 2.84 9.99 1.39
CA GLN A 48 3.22 9.21 0.21
C GLN A 48 3.23 7.71 0.52
N ALA A 49 3.78 7.32 1.68
CA ALA A 49 3.73 5.96 2.18
C ALA A 49 2.28 5.46 2.33
N TYR A 50 1.40 6.30 2.91
CA TYR A 50 -0.02 6.00 3.01
C TYR A 50 -0.71 5.87 1.65
N ALA A 51 -0.41 6.77 0.70
CA ALA A 51 -1.01 6.73 -0.64
C ALA A 51 -0.65 5.43 -1.37
N PHE A 52 0.63 5.02 -1.35
CA PHE A 52 1.07 3.75 -1.92
C PHE A 52 0.44 2.56 -1.19
N GLY A 53 0.47 2.55 0.15
CA GLY A 53 -0.16 1.50 0.95
C GLY A 53 -1.65 1.36 0.63
N ALA A 54 -2.40 2.46 0.57
CA ALA A 54 -3.83 2.45 0.28
C ALA A 54 -4.12 1.92 -1.15
N SER A 55 -3.36 2.37 -2.15
CA SER A 55 -3.52 1.89 -3.54
C SER A 55 -3.26 0.39 -3.66
N PHE A 56 -2.18 -0.12 -3.07
CA PHE A 56 -1.89 -1.55 -3.10
C PHE A 56 -2.86 -2.36 -2.23
N GLY A 57 -3.30 -1.84 -1.08
CA GLY A 57 -4.30 -2.46 -0.22
C GLY A 57 -5.63 -2.66 -0.94
N LEU A 58 -6.11 -1.63 -1.65
CA LEU A 58 -7.32 -1.72 -2.46
C LEU A 58 -7.13 -2.66 -3.66
N GLY A 59 -5.98 -2.61 -4.33
CA GLY A 59 -5.66 -3.52 -5.43
C GLY A 59 -5.65 -4.99 -5.00
N ALA A 60 -4.99 -5.30 -3.89
CA ALA A 60 -4.94 -6.65 -3.33
C ALA A 60 -6.33 -7.16 -2.94
N LEU A 61 -7.17 -6.30 -2.35
CA LEU A 61 -8.55 -6.64 -2.07
C LEU A 61 -9.35 -6.91 -3.35
N ALA A 62 -9.21 -6.06 -4.37
CA ALA A 62 -9.91 -6.22 -5.64
C ALA A 62 -9.55 -7.57 -6.30
N THR A 63 -8.26 -7.91 -6.34
CA THR A 63 -7.81 -9.23 -6.82
C THR A 63 -8.40 -10.37 -6.02
N ALA A 64 -8.35 -10.29 -4.68
CA ALA A 64 -8.86 -11.34 -3.82
C ALA A 64 -10.38 -11.54 -3.97
N LEU A 65 -11.14 -10.48 -4.20
CA LEU A 65 -12.58 -10.56 -4.48
C LEU A 65 -12.87 -11.22 -5.83
N ILE A 66 -12.09 -10.92 -6.86
CA ILE A 66 -12.23 -11.55 -8.18
C ILE A 66 -11.88 -13.04 -8.08
N SER A 67 -10.73 -13.39 -7.52
CA SER A 67 -10.33 -14.80 -7.36
C SER A 67 -11.27 -15.58 -6.42
N GLY A 68 -11.87 -14.91 -5.44
CA GLY A 68 -12.90 -15.51 -4.58
C GLY A 68 -14.27 -15.67 -5.25
N ALA A 69 -14.55 -14.92 -6.32
CA ALA A 69 -15.77 -15.04 -7.12
C ALA A 69 -15.65 -16.09 -8.24
N GLU A 70 -14.42 -16.46 -8.61
CA GLU A 70 -14.11 -17.51 -9.61
C GLU A 70 -14.08 -18.93 -9.01
N ASN A 71 -14.25 -19.07 -7.69
CA ASN A 71 -14.35 -20.35 -6.95
C ASN A 71 -15.77 -20.60 -6.44
#